data_AF-Q8Y4Z7-F1
#
_entry.id   AF-Q8Y4Z7-F1
#
_cell.length_a   1.000
_cell.length_b   1.000
_cell.length_c   1.000
_cell.angle_alpha   90.00
_cell.angle_beta   90.00
_cell.angle_gamma   90.00
#
_symmetry.space_group_name_H-M   'P 1'
#
loop_
_entity.id
_entity.type
_entity.pdbx_description
1 polymer ?
#
loop_
_entity_poly.entity_id
_entity_poly.type
_entity_poly.pdbx_seq_one_letter_code
_entity_poly.pdbx_strand_id
1 'polypeptide(L)'
;MNYKQFYTYDENGDYLETILVFEDEKGLINQPKNSTNIEPSIIENGIARAMYYPSWDGSIWKEDKKRWESENPIIPAEKTEIEKLREELLLTQEALAALFESNLG
;
A
#
# COMPACT_ATOMS: atom_id res chain seq x y z
N MET A 1 -7.18 -30.20 -10.81
CA MET A 1 -8.08 -29.61 -9.81
C MET A 1 -7.91 -28.11 -9.93
N ASN A 2 -8.84 -27.44 -10.59
CA ASN A 2 -8.74 -26.01 -10.86
C ASN A 2 -9.27 -25.24 -9.65
N TYR A 3 -8.70 -24.07 -9.41
CA TYR A 3 -9.11 -23.19 -8.33
C TYR A 3 -9.06 -21.75 -8.81
N LYS A 4 -9.83 -20.89 -8.12
CA LYS A 4 -9.80 -19.45 -8.32
C LYS A 4 -9.68 -18.76 -6.96
N GLN A 5 -8.89 -17.70 -6.94
CA GLN A 5 -8.70 -16.87 -5.75
C GLN A 5 -9.79 -15.81 -5.67
N PHE A 6 -10.33 -15.62 -4.47
CA PHE A 6 -11.26 -14.56 -4.12
C PHE A 6 -10.81 -13.87 -2.84
N TYR A 7 -11.25 -12.64 -2.65
CA TYR A 7 -10.98 -11.78 -1.51
C TYR A 7 -12.31 -11.43 -0.87
N THR A 8 -12.48 -11.67 0.43
CA THR A 8 -13.73 -11.42 1.16
C THR A 8 -13.69 -10.09 1.89
N TYR A 9 -14.88 -9.50 2.07
CA TYR A 9 -15.07 -8.22 2.75
C TYR A 9 -16.21 -8.33 3.76
N ASP A 10 -16.12 -7.53 4.82
CA ASP A 10 -17.19 -7.37 5.81
C ASP A 10 -18.33 -6.49 5.28
N GLU A 11 -19.35 -6.23 6.11
CA GLU A 11 -20.49 -5.36 5.74
C GLU A 11 -20.09 -3.88 5.57
N ASN A 12 -18.94 -3.46 6.11
CA ASN A 12 -18.42 -2.10 6.01
C ASN A 12 -17.52 -1.92 4.78
N GLY A 13 -17.17 -3.00 4.08
CA GLY A 13 -16.27 -3.00 2.93
C GLY A 13 -14.80 -3.19 3.31
N ASP A 14 -14.51 -3.56 4.56
CA ASP A 14 -13.16 -3.85 5.03
C ASP A 14 -12.74 -5.26 4.61
N TYR A 15 -11.49 -5.41 4.15
CA TYR A 15 -10.95 -6.69 3.74
C TYR A 15 -10.82 -7.64 4.93
N LEU A 16 -11.32 -8.87 4.77
CA LEU A 16 -11.26 -9.91 5.79
C LEU A 16 -10.13 -10.90 5.51
N GLU A 17 -10.22 -11.65 4.40
CA GLU A 17 -9.25 -12.68 4.06
C GLU A 17 -9.23 -13.03 2.57
N THR A 18 -8.20 -13.75 2.16
CA THR A 18 -8.10 -14.35 0.82
C THR A 18 -8.46 -15.83 0.91
N ILE A 19 -9.34 -16.27 0.02
CA ILE A 19 -9.81 -17.65 -0.04
C ILE A 19 -9.59 -18.25 -1.42
N LEU A 20 -9.23 -19.53 -1.45
CA LEU A 20 -9.12 -20.32 -2.68
C LEU A 20 -10.38 -21.17 -2.81
N VAL A 21 -11.09 -21.00 -3.93
CA VAL A 21 -12.32 -21.74 -4.22
C VAL A 21 -12.03 -22.72 -5.35
N PHE A 22 -12.23 -24.00 -5.06
CA PHE A 22 -12.00 -25.09 -6.00
C PHE A 22 -13.24 -25.34 -6.85
N GLU A 23 -13.03 -25.79 -8.09
CA GLU A 23 -14.11 -26.31 -8.92
C GLU A 23 -14.76 -27.52 -8.26
N ASP A 24 -16.09 -27.56 -8.28
CA ASP A 24 -16.86 -28.74 -7.87
C ASP A 24 -16.75 -29.89 -8.89
N GLU A 25 -17.42 -31.02 -8.62
CA GLU A 25 -17.44 -32.20 -9.51
C GLU A 25 -18.00 -31.90 -10.92
N LYS A 26 -18.69 -30.76 -11.09
CA LYS A 26 -19.27 -30.30 -12.35
C LYS A 26 -18.42 -29.20 -13.02
N GLY A 27 -17.26 -28.85 -12.46
CA GLY A 27 -16.39 -27.80 -12.98
C GLY A 27 -16.86 -26.38 -12.66
N LEU A 28 -17.78 -26.21 -11.71
CA LEU A 28 -18.32 -24.90 -11.33
C LEU A 28 -17.58 -24.33 -10.11
N ILE A 29 -17.24 -23.05 -10.17
CA ILE A 29 -16.66 -22.30 -9.05
C ILE A 29 -17.78 -21.49 -8.38
N ASN A 30 -18.15 -21.90 -7.17
CA ASN A 30 -19.16 -21.20 -6.38
C ASN A 30 -18.50 -20.04 -5.63
N GLN A 31 -18.58 -18.84 -6.21
CA GLN A 31 -18.04 -17.62 -5.60
C GLN A 31 -18.73 -17.34 -4.24
N PRO A 32 -17.96 -17.17 -3.16
CA PRO A 32 -18.49 -16.83 -1.84
C PRO A 32 -19.14 -15.45 -1.79
N LYS A 33 -20.12 -15.27 -0.92
CA LYS A 33 -20.79 -13.98 -0.72
C LYS A 33 -19.79 -12.93 -0.25
N ASN A 34 -20.04 -11.67 -0.64
CA ASN A 34 -19.19 -10.52 -0.30
C ASN A 34 -17.72 -10.74 -0.66
N SER A 35 -17.47 -11.35 -1.82
CA SER A 35 -16.11 -11.56 -2.32
C SER A 35 -15.91 -10.98 -3.72
N THR A 36 -14.68 -10.62 -4.06
CA THR A 36 -14.27 -10.27 -5.43
C THR A 36 -13.06 -11.08 -5.85
N ASN A 37 -12.85 -11.23 -7.16
CA ASN A 37 -11.63 -11.79 -7.72
C ASN A 37 -10.56 -10.72 -8.01
N ILE A 38 -10.83 -9.47 -7.64
CA ILE A 38 -9.91 -8.35 -7.75
C ILE A 38 -9.19 -8.21 -6.41
N GLU A 39 -7.87 -8.09 -6.45
CA GLU A 39 -7.08 -7.93 -5.25
C GLU A 39 -7.41 -6.62 -4.52
N PRO A 40 -7.62 -6.65 -3.19
CA PRO A 40 -7.80 -5.44 -2.40
C PRO A 40 -6.58 -4.54 -2.55
N SER A 41 -6.83 -3.24 -2.76
CA SER A 41 -5.77 -2.24 -2.81
C SER A 41 -5.99 -1.15 -1.77
N ILE A 42 -4.94 -0.78 -1.04
CA ILE A 42 -4.92 0.42 -0.21
C ILE A 42 -4.45 1.58 -1.10
N ILE A 43 -5.11 2.73 -1.01
CA ILE A 43 -4.61 3.96 -1.61
C ILE A 43 -3.77 4.70 -0.57
N GLU A 44 -2.45 4.58 -0.67
CA GLU A 44 -1.49 5.37 0.12
C GLU A 44 -0.88 6.44 -0.76
N ASN A 45 -1.01 7.71 -0.38
CA ASN A 45 -0.50 8.87 -1.14
C ASN A 45 -0.92 8.88 -2.62
N GLY A 46 -2.14 8.44 -2.92
CA GLY A 46 -2.66 8.36 -4.30
C GLY A 46 -2.21 7.13 -5.09
N ILE A 47 -1.46 6.20 -4.48
CA ILE A 47 -0.97 4.98 -5.12
C ILE A 47 -1.78 3.79 -4.57
N ALA A 48 -2.46 3.07 -5.47
CA ALA A 48 -3.14 1.82 -5.13
C ALA A 48 -2.11 0.67 -4.97
N ARG A 49 -2.09 0.01 -3.81
CA ARG A 49 -1.16 -1.08 -3.48
C ARG A 49 -1.91 -2.34 -3.07
N ALA A 50 -1.63 -3.45 -3.73
CA ALA A 50 -2.12 -4.80 -3.40
C ALA A 50 -1.84 -5.17 -1.93
N MET A 51 -2.86 -5.66 -1.21
CA MET A 51 -2.78 -5.96 0.23
C MET A 51 -2.31 -7.38 0.58
N TYR A 52 -2.31 -8.34 -0.35
CA TYR A 52 -2.13 -9.76 0.01
C TYR A 52 -0.97 -10.40 -0.73
N TYR A 53 0.11 -10.70 0.00
CA TYR A 53 1.30 -11.37 -0.55
C TYR A 53 1.43 -12.79 -0.01
N PRO A 54 0.81 -13.79 -0.68
CA PRO A 54 0.90 -15.17 -0.25
C PRO A 54 2.28 -15.76 -0.54
N SER A 55 2.84 -16.43 0.45
CA SER A 55 4.03 -17.25 0.35
C SER A 55 3.74 -18.67 0.82
N TRP A 56 4.15 -19.66 0.03
CA TRP A 56 3.98 -21.07 0.36
C TRP A 56 5.22 -21.57 1.10
N ASP A 57 5.05 -22.01 2.36
CA ASP A 57 6.17 -22.49 3.17
C ASP A 57 6.47 -23.99 3.01
N GLY A 58 5.77 -24.67 2.08
CA GLY A 58 5.83 -26.12 1.90
C GLY A 58 4.69 -26.88 2.57
N SER A 59 3.91 -26.21 3.44
CA SER A 59 2.85 -26.86 4.22
C SER A 59 1.58 -26.02 4.39
N ILE A 60 1.71 -24.71 4.58
CA ILE A 60 0.61 -23.76 4.68
C ILE A 60 0.92 -22.48 3.90
N TRP A 61 -0.13 -21.84 3.41
CA TRP A 61 -0.03 -20.49 2.87
C TRP A 61 0.10 -19.51 4.03
N LYS A 62 1.10 -18.63 3.96
CA LYS A 62 1.34 -17.56 4.94
C LYS A 62 1.41 -16.22 4.22
N GLU A 63 1.03 -15.16 4.92
CA GLU A 63 1.27 -13.80 4.48
C GLU A 63 2.77 -13.47 4.63
N ASP A 64 3.42 -13.04 3.55
CA ASP A 64 4.80 -12.56 3.55
C ASP A 64 4.87 -11.03 3.48
N LYS A 65 4.50 -10.42 4.60
CA LYS A 65 4.49 -8.96 4.76
C LYS A 65 5.88 -8.34 4.59
N LYS A 66 6.95 -9.05 4.98
CA LYS A 66 8.32 -8.52 4.84
C LYS A 66 8.74 -8.41 3.39
N ARG A 67 8.42 -9.42 2.58
CA ARG A 67 8.65 -9.35 1.13
C ARG A 67 7.83 -8.23 0.52
N TRP A 68 6.58 -8.06 0.93
CA TRP A 68 5.73 -6.95 0.47
C TRP A 68 6.34 -5.58 0.78
N GLU A 69 6.76 -5.34 2.03
CA GLU A 69 7.41 -4.08 2.45
C GLU A 69 8.69 -3.79 1.65
N SER A 70 9.45 -4.83 1.30
CA SER A 70 10.65 -4.70 0.48
C SER A 70 10.37 -4.39 -0.99
N GLU A 71 9.32 -4.99 -1.57
CA GLU A 71 8.95 -4.78 -2.98
C GLU A 71 8.13 -3.48 -3.16
N ASN A 72 7.51 -2.97 -2.08
CA ASN A 72 6.65 -1.80 -2.08
C ASN A 72 7.15 -0.76 -1.07
N PRO A 73 8.33 -0.15 -1.28
CA PRO A 73 8.80 0.92 -0.40
C PRO A 73 7.79 2.06 -0.35
N ILE A 74 7.67 2.70 0.81
CA ILE A 74 6.91 3.94 0.94
C ILE A 74 7.59 4.95 0.02
N ILE A 75 6.91 5.35 -1.06
CA ILE A 75 7.43 6.39 -1.94
C ILE A 75 7.20 7.68 -1.16
N PRO A 76 8.26 8.42 -0.78
CA PRO A 76 8.08 9.70 -0.13
C PRO A 76 7.18 10.54 -1.02
N ALA A 77 6.10 11.08 -0.45
CA ALA A 77 5.27 12.02 -1.18
C ALA A 77 6.19 13.14 -1.69
N GLU A 78 6.12 13.44 -2.99
CA GLU A 78 6.87 14.55 -3.51
C GLU A 78 6.42 15.80 -2.76
N LYS A 79 7.38 16.58 -2.22
CA LYS A 79 7.06 17.82 -1.51
C LYS A 79 6.17 18.66 -2.42
N THR A 80 5.03 19.07 -1.87
CA THR A 80 4.14 20.00 -2.56
C THR A 80 4.91 21.29 -2.90
N GLU A 81 4.45 22.02 -3.92
CA GLU A 81 5.06 23.33 -4.26
C GLU A 81 5.09 24.27 -3.04
N ILE A 82 4.08 24.20 -2.17
CA ILE A 82 4.00 24.98 -0.93
C ILE A 82 5.11 24.59 0.05
N GLU A 83 5.39 23.30 0.21
CA GLU A 83 6.46 22.83 1.11
C GLU A 83 7.84 23.22 0.58
N LYS A 84 8.07 23.10 -0.73
CA LYS A 84 9.29 23.57 -1.38
C LYS A 84 9.51 25.07 -1.14
N LEU A 85 8.48 25.88 -1.35
CA LEU A 85 8.53 27.33 -1.13
C LEU A 85 8.78 27.70 0.34
N ARG A 86 8.20 26.97 1.30
CA ARG A 86 8.44 27.21 2.73
C ARG A 86 9.89 26.96 3.12
N GLU A 87 10.51 25.91 2.60
CA GLU A 87 11.92 25.60 2.87
C GLU A 87 12.86 26.65 2.26
N GLU A 88 12.62 27.06 1.01
CA GLU A 88 13.40 28.13 0.38
C GLU A 88 13.25 29.46 1.15
N LEU A 89 12.05 29.78 1.62
CA LEU A 89 11.81 30.97 2.42
C LEU A 89 12.55 30.91 3.76
N LEU A 90 12.60 29.72 4.40
CA LEU A 90 13.33 29.54 5.65
C LEU A 90 14.85 29.70 5.43
N LEU A 91 15.40 29.04 4.41
CA LEU A 91 16.83 29.14 4.07
C LEU A 91 17.23 30.58 3.73
N THR A 92 16.39 31.31 3.00
CA THR A 92 16.66 32.73 2.70
C THR A 92 16.59 33.61 3.94
N GLN A 93 15.67 33.34 4.87
CA GLN A 93 15.62 34.05 6.16
C GLN A 93 16.86 33.78 7.02
N GLU A 94 17.31 32.53 7.10
CA GLU A 94 18.54 32.15 7.82
C GLU A 94 19.77 32.80 7.20
N ALA A 95 19.89 32.78 5.88
CA ALA A 95 20.99 33.44 5.17
C ALA A 95 20.99 34.96 5.39
N LEU A 96 19.82 35.60 5.34
CA LEU A 96 19.67 37.03 5.64
C LEU A 96 20.04 37.34 7.09
N ALA A 97 19.58 36.54 8.05
CA ALA A 97 19.91 36.71 9.46
C ALA A 97 21.42 36.63 9.69
N ALA A 98 22.08 35.61 9.12
CA ALA A 98 23.53 35.44 9.21
C ALA A 98 24.30 36.63 8.60
N LEU A 99 23.82 37.19 7.47
CA LEU A 99 24.40 38.39 6.89
C LEU A 99 24.27 39.60 7.80
N PHE A 100 23.11 39.81 8.43
CA PHE A 100 22.92 40.91 9.37
C PHE A 100 23.77 40.76 10.63
N GLU A 101 23.86 39.55 11.19
CA GLU A 101 24.74 39.27 12.33
C GLU A 101 26.22 39.48 11.98
N SER A 102 26.65 39.12 10.78
CA SER A 102 28.03 39.33 10.32
C SER A 102 28.39 40.81 10.10
N ASN A 103 27.41 41.67 9.81
CA ASN A 103 27.60 43.11 9.57
C ASN A 103 27.53 43.96 10.85
N LEU A 104 27.11 43.37 11.98
CA LEU A 104 27.01 44.00 13.28
C LEU A 104 28.19 43.65 14.22
N GLY A 105 29.16 42.85 13.74
CA GLY A 105 30.39 42.46 14.43
C GLY A 105 31.61 43.28 14.02
#